data_AF-A0A7C3PEF3-F1
#
_entry.id   AF-A0A7C3PEF3-F1
#
_cell.length_a   1.000
_cell.length_b   1.000
_cell.length_c   1.000
_cell.angle_alpha   90.00
_cell.angle_beta   90.00
_cell.angle_gamma   90.00
#
_symmetry.space_group_name_H-M   'P 1'
#
loop_
_entity.id
_entity.type
_entity.pdbx_description
1 polymer ?
#
loop_
_entity_poly.entity_id
_entity_poly.type
_entity_poly.pdbx_seq_one_letter_code
_entity_poly.pdbx_strand_id
1 'polypeptide(L)'
;MKDAFRKISNKISYATGTAMAFVIALSVIIVWGVTGPMFGFSDTWQLVINTGTTIVTFLMVFLIQNTQNRDGKALQLKLDELIRSTKSARNSFMDLENLSDDDLAALDREFRELHEKHVSSEALHKLHTRISAEKERRHTIKSAGHAITSFLNKPVSVPGSLPSLSSNGKDKKKNSR
;
A
#
# COMPACT_ATOMS: atom_id res chain seq x y z
N MET A 1 41.28 4.67 18.19
CA MET A 1 39.95 4.33 18.76
C MET A 1 38.98 3.74 17.75
N LYS A 2 38.78 4.36 16.57
CA LYS A 2 37.86 3.86 15.51
C LYS A 2 38.11 2.41 15.08
N ASP A 3 39.37 1.98 14.97
CA ASP A 3 39.68 0.60 14.53
C ASP A 3 39.45 -0.48 15.59
N ALA A 4 39.62 -0.16 16.88
CA ALA A 4 39.35 -1.08 17.97
C ALA A 4 37.84 -1.32 18.12
N PHE A 5 37.05 -0.23 18.12
CA PHE A 5 35.60 -0.30 18.09
C PHE A 5 35.12 -1.08 16.87
N ARG A 6 35.65 -0.78 15.67
CA ARG A 6 35.27 -1.48 14.43
C ARG A 6 35.59 -2.99 14.46
N LYS A 7 36.74 -3.40 15.00
CA LYS A 7 37.08 -4.82 15.16
C LYS A 7 36.14 -5.50 16.15
N ILE A 8 35.83 -4.85 17.28
CA ILE A 8 34.91 -5.39 18.29
C ILE A 8 33.50 -5.48 17.72
N SER A 9 32.97 -4.43 17.09
CA SER A 9 31.64 -4.42 16.47
C SER A 9 31.48 -5.46 15.37
N ASN A 10 32.48 -5.66 14.50
CA ASN A 10 32.43 -6.72 13.49
C ASN A 10 32.45 -8.12 14.12
N LYS A 11 33.28 -8.32 15.17
CA LYS A 11 33.39 -9.61 15.86
C LYS A 11 32.13 -9.96 16.64
N ILE A 12 31.52 -8.96 17.30
CA ILE A 12 30.24 -9.09 17.97
C ILE A 12 29.15 -9.34 16.93
N SER A 13 29.02 -8.53 15.87
CA SER A 13 27.98 -8.71 14.84
C SER A 13 28.06 -10.09 14.18
N TYR A 14 29.26 -10.58 13.88
CA TYR A 14 29.45 -11.93 13.36
C TYR A 14 29.07 -13.00 14.40
N ALA A 15 29.46 -12.84 15.66
CA ALA A 15 29.08 -13.76 16.72
C ALA A 15 27.56 -13.80 16.92
N THR A 16 26.91 -12.66 17.18
CA THR A 16 25.46 -12.54 17.42
C THR A 16 24.59 -13.00 16.24
N GLY A 17 25.10 -12.99 15.01
CA GLY A 17 24.39 -13.47 13.82
C GLY A 17 24.48 -14.98 13.57
N THR A 18 25.28 -15.72 14.34
CA THR A 18 25.47 -17.17 14.14
C THR A 18 24.47 -18.01 14.94
N ALA A 19 24.10 -19.18 14.43
CA ALA A 19 23.25 -20.15 15.13
C ALA A 19 23.81 -20.53 16.52
N MET A 20 25.14 -20.52 16.68
CA MET A 20 25.79 -20.78 17.98
C MET A 20 25.50 -19.69 19.02
N ALA A 21 25.39 -18.42 18.63
CA ALA A 21 25.02 -17.37 19.58
C ALA A 21 23.57 -17.51 20.06
N PHE A 22 22.66 -17.94 19.18
CA PHE A 22 21.29 -18.27 19.58
C PHE A 22 21.26 -19.41 20.60
N VAL A 23 22.02 -20.49 20.36
CA VAL A 23 22.12 -21.62 21.29
C VAL A 23 22.70 -21.18 22.64
N ILE A 24 23.74 -20.34 22.64
CA ILE A 24 24.32 -19.79 23.88
C ILE A 24 23.30 -18.92 24.63
N ALA A 25 22.62 -18.00 23.94
CA ALA A 25 21.60 -17.15 24.55
C ALA A 25 20.45 -17.98 25.16
N LEU A 26 19.97 -19.00 24.44
CA LEU A 26 18.95 -19.91 24.93
C LEU A 26 19.44 -20.70 26.15
N SER A 27 20.69 -21.17 26.13
CA SER A 27 21.31 -21.87 27.25
C SER A 27 21.37 -21.00 28.50
N VAL A 28 21.72 -19.71 28.36
CA VAL A 28 21.73 -18.74 29.46
C VAL A 28 20.33 -18.58 30.06
N ILE A 29 19.29 -18.47 29.22
CA ILE A 29 17.90 -18.38 29.69
C ILE A 29 17.48 -19.64 30.45
N ILE A 30 17.84 -20.82 29.95
CA ILE A 30 17.54 -22.11 30.61
C ILE A 30 18.24 -22.20 31.96
N VAL A 31 19.54 -21.89 32.03
CA VAL A 31 20.31 -21.92 33.28
C VAL A 31 19.71 -20.96 34.30
N TRP A 32 19.33 -19.75 33.89
CA TRP A 32 18.63 -18.79 34.74
C TRP A 32 17.26 -19.33 35.20
N GLY A 33 16.47 -19.95 34.32
CA GLY A 33 15.18 -20.56 34.72
C GLY A 33 15.34 -21.66 35.77
N VAL A 34 16.35 -22.53 35.61
CA VAL A 34 16.63 -23.65 36.52
C VAL A 34 17.20 -23.20 37.87
N THR A 35 17.90 -22.07 37.91
CA THR A 35 18.41 -21.49 39.17
C THR A 35 17.35 -20.70 39.93
N GLY A 36 16.24 -20.28 39.28
CA GLY A 36 15.13 -19.56 39.90
C GLY A 36 14.50 -20.21 41.16
N PRO A 37 14.19 -21.53 41.16
CA PRO A 37 13.68 -22.24 42.34
C PRO A 37 14.61 -22.18 43.55
N MET A 38 15.94 -22.14 43.33
CA MET A 38 16.93 -22.06 44.41
C MET A 38 16.89 -20.69 45.13
N PHE A 39 16.45 -19.63 44.42
CA PHE A 39 16.29 -18.28 44.94
C PHE A 39 14.82 -17.90 45.21
N GLY A 40 13.90 -18.86 45.18
CA GLY A 40 12.47 -18.65 45.41
C GLY A 40 11.81 -17.66 44.44
N PHE A 41 12.37 -17.48 43.24
CA PHE A 41 11.93 -16.47 42.27
C PHE A 41 11.81 -15.05 42.85
N SER A 42 12.74 -14.68 43.74
CA SER A 42 12.75 -13.38 44.43
C SER A 42 12.73 -12.18 43.48
N ASP A 43 12.31 -11.01 44.00
CA ASP A 43 12.30 -9.77 43.23
C ASP A 43 13.69 -9.40 42.69
N THR A 44 14.75 -9.65 43.47
CA THR A 44 16.13 -9.45 43.01
C THR A 44 16.51 -10.39 41.87
N TRP A 45 16.04 -11.65 41.92
CA TRP A 45 16.29 -12.64 40.86
C TRP A 45 15.70 -12.22 39.52
N GLN A 46 14.47 -11.70 39.54
CA GLN A 46 13.78 -11.19 38.35
C GLN A 46 14.38 -9.86 37.89
N LEU A 47 14.75 -8.98 38.82
CA LEU A 47 15.37 -7.68 38.52
C LEU A 47 16.67 -7.83 37.73
N VAL A 48 17.51 -8.81 38.10
CA VAL A 48 18.81 -9.02 37.45
C VAL A 48 18.66 -9.34 35.95
N ILE A 49 17.76 -10.25 35.57
CA ILE A 49 17.60 -10.60 34.16
C ILE A 49 16.95 -9.46 33.36
N ASN A 50 15.98 -8.76 33.97
CA ASN A 50 15.24 -7.70 33.30
C ASN A 50 16.15 -6.48 33.05
N THR A 51 16.94 -6.10 34.06
CA THR A 51 17.94 -5.04 33.96
C THR A 51 19.06 -5.40 32.98
N GLY A 52 19.59 -6.63 33.08
CA GLY A 52 20.66 -7.09 32.19
C GLY A 52 20.23 -7.15 30.73
N THR A 53 19.05 -7.70 30.45
CA THR A 53 18.51 -7.78 29.09
C THR A 53 18.25 -6.38 28.52
N THR A 54 17.78 -5.44 29.35
CA THR A 54 17.57 -4.05 28.92
C THR A 54 18.88 -3.38 28.49
N ILE A 55 19.95 -3.51 29.27
CA ILE A 55 21.27 -2.96 28.92
C ILE A 55 21.79 -3.60 27.62
N VAL A 56 21.72 -4.93 27.51
CA VAL A 56 22.16 -5.65 26.31
C VAL A 56 21.36 -5.21 25.09
N THR A 57 20.05 -5.09 25.22
CA THR A 57 19.16 -4.64 24.13
C THR A 57 19.49 -3.20 23.72
N PHE A 58 19.71 -2.31 24.68
CA PHE A 58 20.10 -0.93 24.39
C PHE A 58 21.42 -0.86 23.61
N LEU A 59 22.43 -1.64 24.02
CA LEU A 59 23.68 -1.77 23.28
C LEU A 59 23.50 -2.42 21.91
N MET A 60 22.62 -3.41 21.81
CA MET A 60 22.30 -4.11 20.56
C MET A 60 21.70 -3.16 19.54
N VAL A 61 20.81 -2.24 19.94
CA VAL A 61 20.26 -1.21 19.04
C VAL A 61 21.37 -0.37 18.41
N PHE A 62 22.36 0.10 19.18
CA PHE A 62 23.50 0.82 18.62
C PHE A 62 24.37 -0.04 17.70
N LEU A 63 24.59 -1.31 18.05
CA LEU A 63 25.37 -2.23 17.22
C LEU A 63 24.68 -2.54 15.90
N ILE A 64 23.37 -2.78 15.93
CA ILE A 64 22.53 -3.00 14.76
C ILE A 64 22.54 -1.74 13.89
N GLN A 65 22.31 -0.56 14.47
CA GLN A 65 22.34 0.71 13.73
C GLN A 65 23.71 0.97 13.09
N ASN A 66 24.81 0.70 13.78
CA ASN A 66 26.15 0.86 13.22
C ASN A 66 26.42 -0.10 12.04
N THR A 67 25.95 -1.34 12.15
CA THR A 67 26.10 -2.35 11.09
C THR A 67 25.20 -2.00 9.90
N GLN A 68 23.93 -1.68 10.15
CA GLN A 68 22.96 -1.27 9.13
C GLN A 68 23.37 0.00 8.40
N ASN A 69 23.88 1.02 9.09
CA ASN A 69 24.35 2.26 8.48
C ASN A 69 25.50 2.01 7.49
N ARG A 70 26.42 1.09 7.85
CA ARG A 70 27.54 0.72 6.99
C ARG A 70 27.10 -0.14 5.80
N ASP A 71 26.21 -1.10 6.02
CA ASP A 71 25.70 -1.98 4.97
C ASP A 71 24.84 -1.20 3.97
N GLY A 72 24.03 -0.23 4.43
CA GLY A 72 23.28 0.68 3.57
C GLY A 72 24.18 1.48 2.64
N LYS A 73 25.26 2.06 3.17
CA LYS A 73 26.26 2.78 2.36
C LYS A 73 26.99 1.88 1.35
N ALA A 74 27.30 0.65 1.74
CA ALA A 74 27.94 -0.30 0.83
C ALA A 74 26.98 -0.75 -0.29
N LEU A 75 25.68 -0.84 -0.01
CA LEU A 75 24.66 -1.16 -0.98
C LEU A 75 24.47 -0.03 -2.00
N GLN A 76 24.40 1.22 -1.55
CA GLN A 76 24.37 2.41 -2.41
C GLN A 76 25.54 2.43 -3.40
N LEU A 77 26.78 2.30 -2.91
CA LEU A 77 27.98 2.28 -3.77
C LEU A 77 27.97 1.15 -4.81
N LYS A 78 27.42 -0.02 -4.46
CA LYS A 78 27.28 -1.13 -5.41
C LYS A 78 26.23 -0.85 -6.47
N LEU A 79 25.12 -0.22 -6.10
CA LEU A 79 24.07 0.21 -7.04
C LEU A 79 24.59 1.30 -7.97
N ASP A 80 25.35 2.27 -7.46
CA ASP A 80 25.97 3.33 -8.25
C ASP A 80 26.89 2.74 -9.33
N GLU A 81 27.73 1.76 -8.98
CA GLU A 81 28.60 1.11 -9.96
C GLU A 81 27.83 0.29 -11.01
N LEU A 82 26.69 -0.32 -10.64
CA LEU A 82 25.79 -1.01 -11.59
C LEU A 82 25.07 -0.04 -12.54
N ILE A 83 24.60 1.10 -12.02
CA ILE A 83 23.99 2.18 -12.79
C ILE A 83 25.03 2.74 -13.78
N ARG A 84 26.24 3.00 -13.29
CA ARG A 84 27.35 3.53 -14.09
C ARG A 84 27.82 2.57 -15.18
N SER A 85 27.84 1.25 -14.92
CA SER A 85 28.25 0.24 -15.90
C SER A 85 27.16 -0.09 -16.93
N THR A 86 25.90 0.26 -16.66
CA THR A 86 24.79 0.12 -17.61
C THR A 86 24.72 1.36 -18.52
N LYS A 87 25.16 1.22 -19.78
CA LYS A 87 25.28 2.29 -20.81
C LYS A 87 24.03 3.16 -21.08
N SER A 88 22.88 2.90 -20.46
CA SER A 88 21.62 3.59 -20.73
C SER A 88 20.97 4.24 -19.50
N ALA A 89 21.54 4.10 -18.30
CA ALA A 89 21.06 4.83 -17.14
C ALA A 89 21.70 6.22 -17.14
N ARG A 90 20.89 7.29 -17.18
CA ARG A 90 21.40 8.65 -17.00
C ARG A 90 22.10 8.73 -15.65
N ASN A 91 23.38 9.14 -15.64
CA ASN A 91 24.17 9.38 -14.41
C ASN A 91 23.47 10.30 -13.39
N SER A 92 22.41 11.00 -13.81
CA SER A 92 21.50 11.80 -12.98
C SER A 92 20.82 11.05 -11.83
N PHE A 93 20.82 9.70 -11.81
CA PHE A 93 20.24 8.89 -10.73
C PHE A 93 21.26 8.33 -9.73
N MET A 94 22.54 8.67 -9.91
CA MET A 94 23.58 8.35 -8.94
C MET A 94 23.49 9.36 -7.80
N ASP A 95 23.66 8.90 -6.56
CA ASP A 95 23.71 9.75 -5.36
C ASP A 95 22.39 10.43 -4.96
N LEU A 96 21.23 9.85 -5.33
CA LEU A 96 19.92 10.40 -4.98
C LEU A 96 19.68 10.48 -3.46
N GLU A 97 20.35 9.66 -2.66
CA GLU A 97 20.24 9.66 -1.21
C GLU A 97 20.79 10.92 -0.52
N ASN A 98 21.62 11.71 -1.22
CA ASN A 98 22.24 12.92 -0.69
C ASN A 98 21.52 14.20 -1.16
N LEU A 99 20.46 14.07 -1.95
CA LEU A 99 19.61 15.18 -2.35
C LEU A 99 18.79 15.71 -1.17
N SER A 100 18.47 17.01 -1.20
CA SER A 100 17.52 17.58 -0.26
C SER A 100 16.10 17.05 -0.55
N ASP A 101 15.22 17.07 0.44
CA ASP A 101 13.82 16.64 0.26
C ASP A 101 13.10 17.47 -0.83
N ASP A 102 13.44 18.75 -0.95
CA ASP A 102 12.89 19.65 -1.99
C ASP A 102 13.36 19.26 -3.39
N ASP A 103 14.65 18.90 -3.54
CA ASP A 103 15.21 18.44 -4.81
C ASP A 103 14.65 17.06 -5.19
N LEU A 104 14.47 16.16 -4.21
CA LEU A 104 13.85 14.85 -4.42
C LEU A 104 12.40 15.00 -4.89
N ALA A 105 11.65 15.94 -4.28
CA ALA A 105 10.29 16.25 -4.67
C ALA A 105 10.20 16.89 -6.06
N ALA A 106 11.17 17.73 -6.44
CA ALA A 106 11.26 18.28 -7.79
C ALA A 106 11.51 17.18 -8.83
N LEU A 107 12.41 16.23 -8.53
CA LEU A 107 12.68 15.08 -9.38
C LEU A 107 11.47 14.15 -9.53
N ASP A 108 10.72 13.87 -8.46
CA ASP A 108 9.47 13.08 -8.51
C ASP A 108 8.41 13.77 -9.40
N ARG A 109 8.28 15.10 -9.30
CA ARG A 109 7.37 15.88 -10.16
C ARG A 109 7.75 15.77 -11.64
N GLU A 110 9.02 15.93 -11.97
CA GLU A 110 9.51 15.80 -13.34
C GLU A 110 9.22 14.41 -13.91
N PHE A 111 9.45 13.35 -13.12
CA PHE A 111 9.11 11.97 -13.50
C PHE A 111 7.62 11.77 -13.73
N ARG A 112 6.77 12.28 -12.83
CA ARG A 112 5.32 12.21 -12.96
C ARG A 112 4.85 12.90 -14.23
N GLU A 113 5.40 14.07 -14.55
CA GLU A 113 5.09 14.78 -15.79
C GLU A 113 5.54 14.02 -17.04
N LEU A 114 6.74 13.43 -17.02
CA LEU A 114 7.24 12.62 -18.14
C LEU A 114 6.39 11.36 -18.35
N HIS A 115 6.01 10.69 -17.25
CA HIS A 115 5.17 9.50 -17.28
C HIS A 115 3.74 9.85 -17.72
N GLU A 116 3.18 10.97 -17.26
CA GLU A 116 1.89 11.45 -17.77
C GLU A 116 1.97 11.81 -19.25
N LYS A 117 2.99 12.54 -19.71
CA LYS A 117 3.13 12.88 -21.14
C LYS A 117 3.26 11.65 -22.04
N HIS A 118 3.94 10.59 -21.57
CA HIS A 118 4.10 9.33 -22.34
C HIS A 118 2.90 8.38 -22.24
N VAL A 119 2.28 8.21 -21.06
CA VAL A 119 1.13 7.31 -20.88
C VAL A 119 -0.17 7.93 -21.34
N SER A 120 -0.34 9.24 -21.13
CA SER A 120 -1.56 9.97 -21.48
C SER A 120 -1.72 10.12 -23.00
N SER A 121 -0.63 10.26 -23.76
CA SER A 121 -0.73 10.42 -25.22
C SER A 121 -1.32 9.18 -25.93
N GLU A 122 -0.87 7.96 -25.61
CA GLU A 122 -1.34 6.76 -26.32
C GLU A 122 -2.60 6.15 -25.70
N ALA A 123 -2.68 6.10 -24.36
CA ALA A 123 -3.79 5.46 -23.66
C ALA A 123 -5.04 6.36 -23.60
N LEU A 124 -4.91 7.68 -23.34
CA LEU A 124 -6.09 8.57 -23.40
C LEU A 124 -6.59 8.71 -24.81
N HIS A 125 -5.73 8.70 -25.83
CA HIS A 125 -6.22 8.80 -27.21
C HIS A 125 -7.05 7.56 -27.60
N LYS A 126 -6.61 6.35 -27.21
CA LYS A 126 -7.39 5.11 -27.38
C LYS A 126 -8.66 5.08 -26.52
N LEU A 127 -8.65 5.64 -25.32
CA LEU A 127 -9.83 5.72 -24.46
C LEU A 127 -10.85 6.74 -24.99
N HIS A 128 -10.39 7.92 -25.41
CA HIS A 128 -11.22 8.99 -25.95
C HIS A 128 -11.90 8.55 -27.26
N THR A 129 -11.17 7.89 -28.16
CA THR A 129 -11.75 7.31 -29.39
C THR A 129 -12.80 6.24 -29.09
N ARG A 130 -12.56 5.37 -28.10
CA ARG A 130 -13.55 4.35 -27.68
C ARG A 130 -14.77 4.95 -27.01
N ILE A 131 -14.62 5.96 -26.16
CA ILE A 131 -15.74 6.65 -25.50
C ILE A 131 -16.60 7.38 -26.53
N SER A 132 -15.98 8.08 -27.50
CA SER A 132 -16.71 8.76 -28.57
C SER A 132 -17.48 7.79 -29.46
N ALA A 133 -16.86 6.67 -29.87
CA ALA A 133 -17.53 5.64 -30.66
C ALA A 133 -18.68 4.94 -29.91
N GLU A 134 -18.51 4.68 -28.61
CA GLU A 134 -19.54 4.06 -27.77
C GLU A 134 -20.70 5.03 -27.48
N LYS A 135 -20.43 6.33 -27.35
CA LYS A 135 -21.46 7.35 -27.17
C LYS A 135 -22.32 7.50 -28.43
N GLU A 136 -21.72 7.47 -29.62
CA GLU A 136 -22.46 7.43 -30.89
C GLU A 136 -23.33 6.17 -30.98
N ARG A 137 -22.77 5.00 -30.67
CA ARG A 137 -23.51 3.73 -30.67
C ARG A 137 -24.73 3.78 -29.73
N ARG A 138 -24.57 4.35 -28.53
CA ARG A 138 -25.67 4.52 -27.57
C ARG A 138 -26.74 5.49 -28.06
N HIS A 139 -26.36 6.55 -28.76
CA HIS A 139 -27.31 7.46 -29.37
C HIS A 139 -28.13 6.78 -30.48
N THR A 140 -27.49 6.00 -31.36
CA THR A 140 -28.17 5.23 -32.41
C THR A 140 -29.12 4.19 -31.83
N ILE A 141 -28.69 3.43 -30.81
CA ILE A 141 -29.52 2.40 -30.18
C ILE A 141 -30.72 3.02 -29.44
N LYS A 142 -30.51 4.13 -28.72
CA LYS A 142 -31.59 4.84 -28.04
C LYS A 142 -32.60 5.42 -29.04
N SER A 143 -32.12 5.97 -30.14
CA SER A 143 -32.95 6.47 -31.26
C SER A 143 -33.79 5.34 -31.88
N ALA A 144 -33.17 4.21 -32.21
CA ALA A 144 -33.88 3.05 -32.77
C ALA A 144 -34.92 2.48 -31.80
N GLY A 145 -34.59 2.41 -30.50
CA GLY A 145 -35.53 1.98 -29.46
C GLY A 145 -36.75 2.91 -29.34
N HIS A 146 -36.55 4.23 -29.40
CA HIS A 146 -37.67 5.20 -29.39
C HIS A 146 -38.53 5.09 -30.65
N ALA A 147 -37.94 4.82 -31.81
CA ALA A 147 -38.69 4.61 -33.04
C ALA A 147 -39.59 3.37 -32.91
N ILE A 148 -39.02 2.23 -32.48
CA ILE A 148 -39.74 0.97 -32.30
C ILE A 148 -40.88 1.11 -31.28
N THR A 149 -40.65 1.76 -30.13
CA THR A 149 -41.71 1.95 -29.13
C THR A 149 -42.82 2.85 -29.65
N SER A 150 -42.49 3.87 -30.46
CA SER A 150 -43.51 4.71 -31.10
C SER A 150 -44.35 3.95 -32.13
N PHE A 151 -43.73 3.00 -32.86
CA PHE A 151 -44.43 2.14 -33.81
C PHE A 151 -45.34 1.14 -33.11
N LEU A 152 -44.88 0.54 -32.01
CA LEU A 152 -45.67 -0.44 -31.24
C LEU A 152 -46.83 0.18 -30.47
N ASN A 153 -46.73 1.45 -30.06
CA ASN A 153 -47.77 2.13 -29.28
C ASN A 153 -48.83 2.85 -30.13
N LYS A 154 -48.85 2.64 -31.46
CA LYS A 154 -49.98 3.11 -32.27
C LYS A 154 -51.18 2.18 -32.04
N PRO A 155 -52.30 2.68 -31.47
CA PRO A 155 -53.46 1.83 -31.22
C PRO A 155 -54.07 1.36 -32.55
N VAL A 156 -54.24 0.04 -32.69
CA VAL A 156 -55.00 -0.56 -33.79
C VAL A 156 -56.47 -0.21 -33.58
N SER A 157 -57.07 0.49 -34.53
CA SER A 157 -58.48 0.88 -34.51
C SER A 157 -59.39 -0.32 -34.79
N VAL A 158 -60.10 -0.80 -33.76
CA VAL A 158 -61.11 -1.87 -33.87
C VAL A 158 -62.52 -1.28 -33.71
N PRO A 159 -63.46 -1.47 -34.65
CA PRO A 159 -64.79 -0.85 -34.59
C PRO A 159 -65.85 -1.71 -33.87
N GLY A 160 -66.44 -1.16 -32.81
CA GLY A 160 -67.85 -1.35 -32.42
C GLY A 160 -68.21 -2.42 -31.38
N SER A 161 -68.81 -2.00 -30.24
CA SER A 161 -69.92 -2.70 -29.54
C SER A 161 -70.49 -1.89 -28.35
N LEU A 162 -71.77 -2.18 -28.04
CA LEU A 162 -72.85 -1.41 -27.39
C LEU A 162 -72.90 -1.37 -25.83
N PRO A 163 -73.78 -0.53 -25.21
CA PRO A 163 -73.74 -0.15 -23.79
C PRO A 163 -74.63 -0.98 -22.83
N SER A 164 -74.27 -1.06 -21.54
CA SER A 164 -75.10 -1.63 -20.46
C SER A 164 -75.12 -0.77 -19.17
N LEU A 165 -76.26 -0.83 -18.48
CA LEU A 165 -76.82 0.08 -17.46
C LEU A 165 -76.33 -0.10 -16.00
N SER A 166 -76.19 1.05 -15.32
CA SER A 166 -76.75 1.48 -14.00
C SER A 166 -76.82 0.54 -12.77
N SER A 167 -76.27 1.01 -11.63
CA SER A 167 -77.00 1.11 -10.34
C SER A 167 -76.17 1.92 -9.31
N ASN A 168 -76.72 3.02 -8.79
CA ASN A 168 -76.11 3.89 -7.77
C ASN A 168 -77.03 3.99 -6.53
N GLY A 169 -76.47 3.76 -5.35
CA GLY A 169 -77.18 3.72 -4.05
C GLY A 169 -77.38 5.10 -3.41
N LYS A 170 -78.49 5.24 -2.70
CA LYS A 170 -78.96 6.48 -2.04
C LYS A 170 -78.39 6.70 -0.62
N ASP A 171 -78.11 7.98 -0.36
CA ASP A 171 -78.41 8.80 0.84
C ASP A 171 -78.16 8.29 2.28
N LYS A 172 -77.42 9.10 3.06
CA LYS A 172 -77.97 9.75 4.27
C LYS A 172 -77.11 10.92 4.78
N LYS A 173 -77.80 12.03 5.09
CA LYS A 173 -77.34 13.32 5.65
C LYS A 173 -76.83 13.23 7.11
N LYS A 174 -75.95 14.18 7.50
CA LYS A 174 -76.20 15.32 8.45
C LYS A 174 -75.09 15.58 9.51
N ASN A 175 -74.36 16.67 9.28
CA ASN A 175 -73.93 17.81 10.15
C ASN A 175 -73.63 17.72 11.67
N SER A 176 -72.70 18.61 12.10
CA SER A 176 -72.31 19.14 13.43
C SER A 176 -71.10 18.46 14.09
N ARG A 177 -70.03 19.14 14.52
CA ARG A 177 -69.81 20.54 14.92
C ARG A 177 -68.46 21.06 14.40
#